data_AF-A0AAW8L219-F1
#
_entry.id   AF-A0AAW8L219-F1
#
_cell.length_a   1.000
_cell.length_b   1.000
_cell.length_c   1.000
_cell.angle_alpha   90.00
_cell.angle_beta   90.00
_cell.angle_gamma   90.00
#
_symmetry.space_group_name_H-M   'P 1'
#
loop_
_entity.id
_entity.type
_entity.pdbx_description
1 polymer ?
#
loop_
_entity_poly.entity_id
_entity_poly.type
_entity_poly.pdbx_seq_one_letter_code
_entity_poly.pdbx_strand_id
1 'polypeptide(L)'
;FKIVDMNGKVMKNFPIQSRPKGKGNSPDKYTNDEGIVEVRSSPNRDIEVLVLTSNDTFFLKSSINSANGSSQPIFIKLDEPYEKFKSASTIKILDRDGSDYIVEKTNVEMLVVENGKKQLFSISNGKLPLQSMVGQKLEFTVYKPDGKPLKTQTYMATRVKNNPVEFHLDVDITKGSTAQND
;
A
#
# COMPACT_ATOMS: atom_id res chain seq x y z
N PHE A 1 -0.12 -19.13 6.34
CA PHE A 1 1.32 -18.92 6.11
C PHE A 1 1.79 -17.71 6.88
N LYS A 2 3.07 -17.66 7.29
CA LYS A 2 3.70 -16.49 7.91
C LYS A 2 4.91 -16.06 7.08
N ILE A 3 4.93 -14.81 6.64
CA ILE A 3 5.95 -14.27 5.74
C ILE A 3 6.94 -13.42 6.55
N VAL A 4 8.22 -13.74 6.39
CA VAL A 4 9.33 -12.97 6.98
C VAL A 4 10.38 -12.68 5.92
N ASP A 5 11.09 -11.57 6.04
CA ASP A 5 12.20 -11.25 5.14
C ASP A 5 13.42 -12.18 5.37
N MET A 6 14.49 -11.96 4.61
CA MET A 6 15.71 -12.76 4.76
C MET A 6 16.39 -12.66 6.14
N ASN A 7 16.07 -11.62 6.92
CA ASN A 7 16.60 -11.35 8.25
C ASN A 7 15.62 -11.80 9.36
N GLY A 8 14.45 -12.36 8.99
CA GLY A 8 13.42 -12.78 9.94
C GLY A 8 12.47 -11.65 10.35
N LYS A 9 12.56 -10.46 9.75
CA LYS A 9 11.62 -9.37 9.98
C LYS A 9 10.24 -9.76 9.45
N VAL A 10 9.22 -9.55 10.27
CA VAL A 10 7.82 -9.78 9.90
C VAL A 10 7.42 -8.86 8.76
N MET A 11 6.92 -9.44 7.67
CA MET A 11 6.45 -8.72 6.49
C MET A 11 4.96 -8.41 6.64
N LYS A 12 4.63 -7.22 7.14
CA LYS A 12 3.24 -6.76 7.40
C LYS A 12 2.60 -6.19 6.14
N ASN A 13 1.29 -6.43 5.95
CA ASN A 13 0.51 -6.00 4.79
C ASN A 13 1.20 -6.31 3.44
N PHE A 14 1.99 -7.38 3.42
CA PHE A 14 2.84 -7.72 2.30
C PHE A 14 2.05 -8.52 1.25
N PRO A 15 2.14 -8.14 -0.02
CA PRO A 15 1.41 -8.79 -1.10
C PRO A 15 1.94 -10.21 -1.35
N ILE A 16 1.00 -11.15 -1.43
CA ILE A 16 1.24 -12.54 -1.82
C ILE A 16 0.15 -12.99 -2.78
N GLN A 17 0.42 -14.05 -3.50
CA GLN A 17 -0.53 -14.74 -4.35
C GLN A 17 -0.62 -16.20 -3.91
N SER A 18 -1.81 -16.77 -3.99
CA SER A 18 -1.99 -18.19 -3.75
C SER A 18 -2.99 -18.81 -4.72
N ARG A 19 -2.65 -19.99 -5.21
CA ARG A 19 -3.39 -20.67 -6.28
C ARG A 19 -3.23 -22.18 -6.19
N PRO A 20 -4.15 -22.98 -6.77
CA PRO A 20 -3.89 -24.39 -7.00
C PRO A 20 -2.66 -24.56 -7.91
N LYS A 21 -1.88 -25.63 -7.68
CA LYS A 21 -0.67 -25.92 -8.45
C LYS A 21 -0.95 -25.95 -9.96
N GLY A 22 -0.07 -25.30 -10.73
CA GLY A 22 -0.18 -25.21 -12.19
C GLY A 22 -1.35 -24.37 -12.73
N LYS A 23 -2.09 -23.63 -11.88
CA LYS A 23 -3.09 -22.66 -12.33
C LYS A 23 -2.45 -21.27 -12.52
N GLY A 24 -3.07 -20.47 -13.39
CA GLY A 24 -2.64 -19.10 -13.70
C GLY A 24 -2.98 -18.08 -12.61
N ASN A 25 -2.89 -16.80 -12.96
CA ASN A 25 -3.09 -15.62 -12.11
C ASN A 25 -4.07 -15.82 -10.94
N SER A 26 -3.67 -15.36 -9.76
CA SER A 26 -4.54 -15.25 -8.59
C SER A 26 -4.55 -13.80 -8.10
N PRO A 27 -5.67 -13.32 -7.52
CA PRO A 27 -5.70 -12.00 -6.92
C PRO A 27 -4.69 -11.90 -5.78
N ASP A 28 -4.19 -10.69 -5.58
CA ASP A 28 -3.28 -10.39 -4.48
C ASP A 28 -4.02 -10.51 -3.14
N LYS A 29 -3.31 -11.06 -2.17
CA LYS A 29 -3.69 -11.14 -0.77
C LYS A 29 -2.62 -10.41 0.04
N TYR A 30 -2.97 -9.95 1.23
CA TYR A 30 -2.04 -9.22 2.09
C TYR A 30 -1.92 -9.93 3.42
N THR A 31 -0.70 -9.98 3.95
CA THR A 31 -0.48 -10.43 5.32
C THR A 31 -1.08 -9.45 6.33
N ASN A 32 -1.44 -9.93 7.51
CA ASN A 32 -1.84 -9.06 8.63
C ASN A 32 -0.61 -8.44 9.32
N ASP A 33 -0.83 -7.75 10.45
CA ASP A 33 0.24 -7.09 11.22
C ASP A 33 1.24 -8.06 11.89
N GLU A 34 0.93 -9.37 11.91
CA GLU A 34 1.83 -10.44 12.36
C GLU A 34 2.55 -11.15 11.19
N GLY A 35 2.35 -10.67 9.96
CA GLY A 35 2.88 -11.27 8.74
C GLY A 35 2.16 -12.55 8.32
N ILE A 36 0.97 -12.80 8.85
CA ILE A 36 0.19 -14.02 8.60
C ILE A 36 -0.82 -13.77 7.49
N VAL A 37 -0.95 -14.73 6.58
CA VAL A 37 -2.00 -14.78 5.57
C VAL A 37 -2.69 -16.15 5.58
N GLU A 38 -4.01 -16.14 5.59
CA GLU A 38 -4.83 -17.33 5.48
C GLU A 38 -5.17 -17.64 4.02
N VAL A 39 -4.99 -18.90 3.65
CA VAL A 39 -5.30 -19.39 2.30
C VAL A 39 -6.35 -20.49 2.44
N ARG A 40 -7.54 -20.22 1.90
CA ARG A 40 -8.62 -21.20 1.83
C ARG A 40 -8.36 -22.13 0.65
N SER A 41 -8.42 -23.43 0.91
CA SER A 41 -8.31 -24.48 -0.11
C SER A 41 -9.17 -25.67 0.31
N SER A 42 -9.64 -26.44 -0.68
CA SER A 42 -10.24 -27.74 -0.38
C SER A 42 -9.18 -28.69 0.19
N PRO A 43 -9.58 -29.71 0.96
CA PRO A 43 -8.65 -30.71 1.46
C PRO A 43 -7.86 -31.41 0.35
N ASN A 44 -6.64 -31.85 0.67
CA ASN A 44 -5.75 -32.63 -0.19
C ASN A 44 -5.43 -31.97 -1.55
N ARG A 45 -5.37 -30.65 -1.60
CA ARG A 45 -5.06 -29.87 -2.80
C ARG A 45 -3.62 -29.38 -2.77
N ASP A 46 -2.91 -29.57 -3.88
CA ASP A 46 -1.63 -28.90 -4.08
C ASP A 46 -1.86 -27.41 -4.31
N ILE A 47 -1.24 -26.59 -3.47
CA ILE A 47 -1.30 -25.13 -3.48
C ILE A 47 0.08 -24.55 -3.66
N GLU A 48 0.16 -23.50 -4.47
CA GLU A 48 1.33 -22.67 -4.67
C GLU A 48 1.13 -21.34 -3.94
N VAL A 49 2.18 -20.87 -3.27
CA VAL A 49 2.26 -19.52 -2.71
C VAL A 49 3.41 -18.78 -3.38
N LEU A 50 3.06 -17.65 -3.97
CA LEU A 50 3.99 -16.74 -4.61
C LEU A 50 4.08 -15.47 -3.79
N VAL A 51 5.27 -14.88 -3.73
CA VAL A 51 5.54 -13.65 -2.99
C VAL A 51 6.10 -12.59 -3.93
N LEU A 52 5.83 -11.33 -3.64
CA LEU A 52 6.42 -10.23 -4.41
C LEU A 52 7.94 -10.22 -4.24
N THR A 53 8.65 -9.86 -5.31
CA THR A 53 10.11 -9.64 -5.36
C THR A 53 10.40 -8.15 -5.56
N SER A 54 11.64 -7.73 -5.30
CA SER A 54 12.05 -6.33 -5.55
C SER A 54 11.99 -5.89 -7.02
N ASN A 55 11.89 -6.85 -7.95
CA ASN A 55 11.67 -6.57 -9.38
C ASN A 55 10.21 -6.33 -9.75
N ASP A 56 9.31 -6.25 -8.75
CA ASP A 56 7.87 -6.11 -8.91
C ASP A 56 7.20 -7.30 -9.62
N THR A 57 7.70 -8.51 -9.37
CA THR A 57 7.13 -9.75 -9.91
C THR A 57 6.84 -10.75 -8.79
N PHE A 58 5.84 -11.61 -8.99
CA PHE A 58 5.57 -12.70 -8.08
C PHE A 58 6.41 -13.91 -8.41
N PHE A 59 7.09 -14.45 -7.40
CA PHE A 59 7.92 -15.63 -7.52
C PHE A 59 7.42 -16.74 -6.59
N LEU A 60 7.41 -17.98 -7.08
CA LEU A 60 7.00 -19.16 -6.32
C LEU A 60 7.94 -19.40 -5.15
N LYS A 61 7.40 -19.42 -3.92
CA LYS A 61 8.17 -19.71 -2.70
C LYS A 61 7.78 -20.98 -1.99
N SER A 62 6.56 -21.43 -2.17
CA SER A 62 6.08 -22.64 -1.53
C SER A 62 5.13 -23.37 -2.46
N SER A 63 5.27 -24.68 -2.52
CA SER A 63 4.33 -25.59 -3.17
C SER A 63 4.08 -26.73 -2.19
N ILE A 64 2.88 -26.79 -1.60
CA ILE A 64 2.53 -27.76 -0.56
C ILE A 64 1.18 -28.38 -0.83
N ASN A 65 0.88 -29.50 -0.19
CA ASN A 65 -0.47 -30.05 -0.16
C ASN A 65 -1.23 -29.49 1.05
N SER A 66 -2.50 -29.12 0.86
CA SER A 66 -3.34 -28.55 1.92
C SER A 66 -3.73 -29.55 3.00
N ALA A 67 -3.59 -30.86 2.77
CA ALA A 67 -4.03 -31.92 3.67
C ALA A 67 -5.46 -31.64 4.20
N ASN A 68 -5.70 -31.77 5.51
CA ASN A 68 -6.96 -31.36 6.15
C ASN A 68 -6.90 -29.92 6.71
N GLY A 69 -6.01 -29.08 6.18
CA GLY A 69 -5.67 -27.77 6.73
C GLY A 69 -4.60 -27.83 7.82
N SER A 70 -4.16 -26.65 8.26
CA SER A 70 -3.22 -26.49 9.38
C SER A 70 -3.67 -25.32 10.24
N SER A 71 -3.68 -25.49 11.57
CA SER A 71 -3.89 -24.41 12.53
C SER A 71 -2.62 -23.58 12.78
N GLN A 72 -1.45 -24.13 12.46
CA GLN A 72 -0.16 -23.45 12.63
C GLN A 72 0.31 -22.81 11.31
N PRO A 73 0.81 -21.56 11.33
CA PRO A 73 1.33 -20.92 10.14
C PRO A 73 2.60 -21.61 9.63
N ILE A 74 2.59 -22.00 8.36
CA ILE A 74 3.81 -22.41 7.65
C ILE A 74 4.65 -21.17 7.34
N PHE A 75 5.91 -21.15 7.77
CA PHE A 75 6.83 -20.05 7.55
C PHE A 75 7.34 -20.02 6.11
N ILE A 76 7.35 -18.84 5.51
CA ILE A 76 7.98 -18.54 4.23
C ILE A 76 8.97 -17.41 4.47
N LYS A 77 10.25 -17.69 4.24
CA LYS A 77 11.34 -16.72 4.31
C LYS A 77 11.63 -16.19 2.91
N LEU A 78 11.66 -14.86 2.76
CA LEU A 78 12.06 -14.22 1.51
C LEU A 78 13.58 -14.29 1.31
N ASP A 79 14.03 -14.15 0.06
CA ASP A 79 15.46 -14.12 -0.26
C ASP A 79 16.06 -12.72 -0.10
N GLU A 80 15.20 -11.70 0.04
CA GLU A 80 15.56 -10.30 0.06
C GLU A 80 15.19 -9.68 1.42
N PRO A 81 15.95 -8.67 1.88
CA PRO A 81 15.60 -7.93 3.08
C PRO A 81 14.48 -6.94 2.78
N TYR A 82 13.72 -6.55 3.81
CA TYR A 82 12.58 -5.62 3.66
C TYR A 82 12.97 -4.33 2.91
N GLU A 83 14.18 -3.83 3.11
CA GLU A 83 14.72 -2.59 2.53
C GLU A 83 14.82 -2.60 1.00
N LYS A 84 14.69 -3.77 0.35
CA LYS A 84 14.63 -3.89 -1.12
C LYS A 84 13.23 -3.62 -1.69
N PHE A 85 12.18 -3.68 -0.87
CA PHE A 85 10.80 -3.48 -1.29
C PHE A 85 10.39 -2.00 -1.22
N LYS A 86 11.20 -1.13 -1.81
CA LYS A 86 10.92 0.31 -1.92
C LYS A 86 9.92 0.55 -3.03
N SER A 87 8.78 1.14 -2.69
CA SER A 87 7.79 1.57 -3.65
C SER A 87 8.03 3.01 -4.08
N ALA A 88 8.00 3.25 -5.37
CA ALA A 88 7.91 4.59 -5.94
C ALA A 88 6.50 4.81 -6.51
N SER A 89 5.88 5.93 -6.16
CA SER A 89 4.58 6.34 -6.67
C SER A 89 4.49 7.87 -6.75
N THR A 90 3.35 8.39 -7.20
CA THR A 90 2.99 9.79 -7.15
C THR A 90 1.56 9.89 -6.63
N ILE A 91 1.37 10.68 -5.58
CA ILE A 91 0.02 11.07 -5.16
C ILE A 91 -0.40 12.24 -6.06
N LYS A 92 -1.55 12.09 -6.70
CA LYS A 92 -2.27 13.14 -7.42
C LYS A 92 -3.44 13.58 -6.57
N ILE A 93 -3.46 14.85 -6.22
CA ILE A 93 -4.57 15.49 -5.56
C ILE A 93 -5.52 15.95 -6.66
N LEU A 94 -6.77 15.54 -6.53
CA LEU A 94 -7.88 15.94 -7.38
C LEU A 94 -8.91 16.67 -6.53
N ASP A 95 -9.67 17.55 -7.15
CA ASP A 95 -10.82 18.17 -6.51
C ASP A 95 -12.01 17.21 -6.39
N ARG A 96 -13.14 17.71 -5.88
CA ARG A 96 -14.35 16.91 -5.69
C ARG A 96 -14.90 16.34 -7.00
N ASP A 97 -14.67 17.04 -8.11
CA ASP A 97 -15.19 16.70 -9.43
C ASP A 97 -14.17 15.90 -10.27
N GLY A 98 -13.01 15.56 -9.68
CA GLY A 98 -11.94 14.79 -10.33
C GLY A 98 -10.99 15.63 -11.19
N SER A 99 -11.09 16.96 -11.14
CA SER A 99 -10.19 17.87 -11.85
C SER A 99 -8.85 17.99 -11.17
N ASP A 100 -7.80 18.25 -11.97
CA ASP A 100 -6.44 18.46 -11.46
C ASP A 100 -6.38 19.61 -10.46
N TYR A 101 -5.77 19.37 -9.30
CA TYR A 101 -5.58 20.39 -8.27
C TYR A 101 -4.44 21.35 -8.62
N ILE A 102 -4.77 22.49 -9.24
CA ILE A 102 -3.81 23.46 -9.82
C ILE A 102 -3.32 24.56 -8.86
N VAL A 103 -3.47 24.38 -7.54
CA VAL A 103 -3.02 25.38 -6.56
C VAL A 103 -1.48 25.46 -6.55
N GLU A 104 -0.95 26.69 -6.58
CA GLU A 104 0.50 26.95 -6.64
C GLU A 104 1.26 26.39 -5.44
N LYS A 105 0.66 26.47 -4.24
CA LYS A 105 1.27 26.01 -3.00
C LYS A 105 0.25 25.31 -2.12
N THR A 106 0.56 24.07 -1.79
CA THR A 106 -0.28 23.21 -0.95
C THR A 106 0.60 22.53 0.09
N ASN A 107 0.22 22.65 1.35
CA ASN A 107 0.89 21.93 2.42
C ASN A 107 0.24 20.57 2.58
N VAL A 108 1.06 19.53 2.68
CA VAL A 108 0.63 18.15 2.90
C VAL A 108 1.42 17.57 4.05
N GLU A 109 0.74 17.15 5.11
CA GLU A 109 1.35 16.36 6.18
C GLU A 109 1.22 14.87 5.84
N MET A 110 2.34 14.15 5.93
CA MET A 110 2.39 12.69 5.91
C MET A 110 2.70 12.18 7.32
N LEU A 111 1.95 11.19 7.77
CA LEU A 111 2.18 10.44 8.99
C LEU A 111 2.55 9.00 8.64
N VAL A 112 3.69 8.53 9.14
CA VAL A 112 4.05 7.11 9.14
C VAL A 112 3.35 6.45 10.31
N VAL A 113 2.34 5.62 10.04
CA VAL A 113 1.45 5.08 11.07
C VAL A 113 2.22 4.21 12.07
N GLU A 114 3.23 3.46 11.63
CA GLU A 114 3.92 2.51 12.51
C GLU A 114 4.77 3.16 13.60
N ASN A 115 5.28 4.38 13.39
CA ASN A 115 6.20 5.03 14.33
C ASN A 115 5.81 6.47 14.67
N GLY A 116 4.68 6.96 14.17
CA GLY A 116 4.19 8.31 14.45
C GLY A 116 4.99 9.43 13.78
N LYS A 117 5.99 9.11 12.94
CA LYS A 117 6.85 10.12 12.33
C LYS A 117 6.05 10.93 11.32
N LYS A 118 6.04 12.24 11.52
CA LYS A 118 5.43 13.21 10.61
C LYS A 118 6.45 13.82 9.66
N GLN A 119 6.01 14.13 8.45
CA GLN A 119 6.77 14.87 7.47
C GLN A 119 5.84 15.85 6.76
N LEU A 120 6.26 17.11 6.66
CA LEU A 120 5.52 18.15 5.96
C LEU A 120 6.13 18.35 4.57
N PHE A 121 5.27 18.42 3.57
CA PHE A 121 5.61 18.74 2.19
C PHE A 121 4.94 20.04 1.78
N SER A 122 5.62 20.80 0.94
CA SER A 122 5.01 21.91 0.20
C SER A 122 5.10 21.56 -1.28
N ILE A 123 3.94 21.38 -1.92
CA ILE A 123 3.84 20.94 -3.31
C ILE A 123 3.07 21.97 -4.13
N SER A 124 3.26 21.91 -5.44
CA SER A 124 2.54 22.68 -6.45
C SER A 124 1.81 21.75 -7.40
N ASN A 125 0.68 22.18 -7.95
CA ASN A 125 -0.08 21.43 -8.98
C ASN A 125 -0.54 20.04 -8.52
N GLY A 126 -0.80 19.88 -7.21
CA GLY A 126 -1.43 18.68 -6.65
C GLY A 126 -0.61 17.39 -6.76
N LYS A 127 0.67 17.44 -7.15
CA LYS A 127 1.50 16.25 -7.36
C LYS A 127 2.55 16.12 -6.27
N LEU A 128 2.54 14.99 -5.57
CA LEU A 128 3.52 14.63 -4.56
C LEU A 128 4.24 13.33 -4.95
N PRO A 129 5.50 13.39 -5.41
CA PRO A 129 6.34 12.20 -5.54
C PRO A 129 6.49 11.53 -4.18
N LEU A 130 6.29 10.22 -4.12
CA LEU A 130 6.31 9.46 -2.88
C LEU A 130 7.24 8.25 -3.00
N GLN A 131 8.11 8.11 -2.00
CA GLN A 131 8.85 6.88 -1.74
C GLN A 131 8.36 6.30 -0.42
N SER A 132 7.93 5.04 -0.44
CA SER A 132 7.49 4.30 0.75
C SER A 132 8.00 2.87 0.68
N MET A 133 7.75 2.08 1.73
CA MET A 133 7.95 0.63 1.67
C MET A 133 6.65 -0.07 1.28
N VAL A 134 6.74 -1.22 0.60
CA VAL A 134 5.55 -2.07 0.35
C VAL A 134 4.97 -2.55 1.67
N GLY A 135 3.65 -2.39 1.84
CA GLY A 135 2.93 -2.77 3.06
C GLY A 135 3.02 -1.74 4.21
N GLN A 136 3.77 -0.64 4.02
CA GLN A 136 3.84 0.47 4.98
C GLN A 136 2.55 1.30 4.91
N LYS A 137 1.92 1.52 6.06
CA LYS A 137 0.72 2.35 6.18
C LYS A 137 1.13 3.81 6.39
N LEU A 138 0.67 4.67 5.50
CA LEU A 138 0.85 6.12 5.55
C LEU A 138 -0.51 6.80 5.62
N GLU A 139 -0.55 7.93 6.29
CA GLU A 139 -1.70 8.83 6.31
C GLU A 139 -1.28 10.18 5.77
N PHE A 140 -2.16 10.80 4.97
CA PHE A 140 -1.92 12.09 4.35
C PHE A 140 -3.04 13.05 4.71
N THR A 141 -2.67 14.24 5.18
CA THR A 141 -3.57 15.35 5.47
C THR A 141 -3.17 16.54 4.62
N VAL A 142 -4.04 16.91 3.70
CA VAL A 142 -3.86 18.10 2.85
C VAL A 142 -4.44 19.32 3.58
N TYR A 143 -3.75 20.44 3.54
CA TYR A 143 -4.23 21.69 4.15
C TYR A 143 -4.73 22.65 3.09
N LYS A 144 -5.85 23.31 3.38
CA LYS A 144 -6.36 24.44 2.61
C LYS A 144 -5.39 25.63 2.69
N PRO A 145 -5.50 26.62 1.78
CA PRO A 145 -4.70 27.85 1.86
C PRO A 145 -4.86 28.62 3.17
N ASP A 146 -6.03 28.54 3.82
CA ASP A 146 -6.29 29.14 5.13
C ASP A 146 -5.69 28.37 6.31
N GLY A 147 -4.94 27.29 6.04
CA GLY A 147 -4.29 26.45 7.04
C GLY A 147 -5.19 25.40 7.69
N LYS A 148 -6.48 25.29 7.31
CA LYS A 148 -7.35 24.24 7.86
C LYS A 148 -7.05 22.87 7.24
N PRO A 149 -6.97 21.80 8.02
CA PRO A 149 -6.76 20.45 7.50
C PRO A 149 -8.03 19.93 6.81
N LEU A 150 -7.84 19.20 5.72
CA LEU A 150 -8.86 18.37 5.09
C LEU A 150 -8.89 16.97 5.71
N LYS A 151 -9.86 16.15 5.29
CA LYS A 151 -9.98 14.77 5.74
C LYS A 151 -8.71 13.98 5.39
N THR A 152 -8.16 13.30 6.40
CA THR A 152 -7.00 12.41 6.23
C THR A 152 -7.33 11.23 5.32
N GLN A 153 -6.42 10.92 4.42
CA GLN A 153 -6.51 9.77 3.51
C GLN A 153 -5.41 8.76 3.82
N THR A 154 -5.77 7.48 3.85
CA THR A 154 -4.83 6.38 4.07
C THR A 154 -4.24 5.92 2.74
N TYR A 155 -2.96 5.58 2.76
CA TYR A 155 -2.26 5.02 1.63
C TYR A 155 -1.34 3.89 2.08
N MET A 156 -1.26 2.86 1.26
CA MET A 156 -0.34 1.76 1.45
C MET A 156 0.13 1.27 0.09
N ALA A 157 1.44 1.22 -0.10
CA ALA A 157 1.99 0.67 -1.32
C ALA A 157 1.79 -0.85 -1.37
N THR A 158 1.20 -1.35 -2.45
CA THR A 158 0.99 -2.79 -2.68
C THR A 158 1.97 -3.37 -3.70
N ARG A 159 2.79 -2.52 -4.33
CA ARG A 159 3.75 -2.85 -5.39
C ARG A 159 5.05 -2.08 -5.22
N VAL A 160 6.14 -2.61 -5.76
CA VAL A 160 7.40 -1.87 -5.89
C VAL A 160 7.25 -0.78 -6.95
N LYS A 161 6.59 -1.08 -8.07
CA LYS A 161 6.21 -0.09 -9.08
C LYS A 161 4.72 0.14 -8.99
N ASN A 162 4.33 1.12 -8.16
CA ASN A 162 2.91 1.40 -7.95
C ASN A 162 2.43 2.46 -8.95
N ASN A 163 1.19 2.31 -9.40
CA ASN A 163 0.56 3.36 -10.21
C ASN A 163 0.39 4.63 -9.37
N PRO A 164 0.25 5.81 -10.01
CA PRO A 164 -0.18 7.01 -9.30
C PRO A 164 -1.48 6.75 -8.54
N VAL A 165 -1.59 7.34 -7.35
CA VAL A 165 -2.81 7.25 -6.54
C VAL A 165 -3.51 8.59 -6.52
N GLU A 166 -4.82 8.55 -6.68
CA GLU A 166 -5.67 9.74 -6.75
C GLU A 166 -6.35 9.98 -5.40
N PHE A 167 -6.10 11.16 -4.84
CA PHE A 167 -6.73 11.67 -3.63
C PHE A 167 -7.76 12.70 -4.02
N HIS A 168 -9.02 12.30 -4.03
CA HIS A 168 -10.14 13.19 -4.25
C HIS A 168 -10.42 13.97 -2.97
N LEU A 169 -10.27 15.28 -3.03
CA LEU A 169 -10.54 16.18 -1.92
C LEU A 169 -11.93 16.77 -2.07
N ASP A 170 -12.68 16.85 -0.97
CA ASP A 170 -13.96 17.56 -0.94
C ASP A 170 -13.73 19.09 -0.90
N VAL A 171 -13.20 19.61 -2.00
CA VAL A 171 -12.96 21.03 -2.25
C VAL A 171 -13.33 21.33 -3.70
N ASP A 172 -13.89 22.52 -3.93
CA ASP A 172 -14.16 23.05 -5.25
C ASP A 172 -13.05 24.05 -5.59
N ILE A 173 -12.23 23.75 -6.59
CA ILE A 173 -11.17 24.63 -7.08
C ILE A 173 -11.58 25.41 -8.34
N THR A 174 -12.67 25.03 -8.99
CA THR A 174 -13.15 25.68 -10.22
C THR A 174 -14.08 26.85 -9.92
N LYS A 175 -14.76 26.82 -8.76
CA LYS A 175 -15.48 27.97 -8.23
C LYS A 175 -14.55 28.73 -7.29
N GLY A 176 -13.84 29.72 -7.84
CA GLY A 176 -12.95 30.64 -7.12
C GLY A 176 -13.65 31.54 -6.10
N SER A 177 -14.45 30.96 -5.21
CA SER A 177 -15.11 31.59 -4.10
C SER A 177 -15.03 30.63 -2.93
N THR A 178 -14.09 30.89 -2.01
CA THR A 178 -14.38 30.61 -0.61
C THR A 178 -15.63 31.41 -0.30
N ALA A 179 -16.79 30.76 -0.24
CA ALA A 179 -17.95 31.39 0.35
C ALA A 179 -17.54 31.84 1.77
N GLN A 180 -17.50 33.15 1.98
CA GLN A 180 -17.49 33.71 3.32
C GLN A 180 -18.77 33.21 3.98
N ASN A 181 -18.63 32.48 5.08
CA ASN A 181 -19.77 32.24 5.96
C ASN A 181 -20.10 33.59 6.60
N ASP A 182 -21.22 34.19 6.20
CA ASP A 182 -21.94 35.18 6.99
C ASP A 182 -22.58 34.52 8.23
#